data_AF-A0A933S783-F1
#
_entry.id   AF-A0A933S783-F1
#
_cell.length_a   1.000
_cell.length_b   1.000
_cell.length_c   1.000
_cell.angle_alpha   90.00
_cell.angle_beta   90.00
_cell.angle_gamma   90.00
#
_symmetry.space_group_name_H-M   'P 1'
#
loop_
_entity.id
_entity.type
_entity.pdbx_description
1 polymer ?
#
loop_
_entity_poly.entity_id
_entity_poly.type
_entity_poly.pdbx_seq_one_letter_code
_entity_poly.pdbx_strand_id
1 'polypeptide(L)'
;MNTGDLDKIKRALSKTGHLFEHQIGALFEGKGWMIIPNKFYIDRDDNKGREIDLVAYKITEIRDETAYITVVVIEAKQSSKNKWVFFTKGGYSGDINMHTAPLYYHNEIEEVGRYLSPNVLLNGMAEREQIDLFNFPRKAYTFAEITDDREGAGASFFRAVATNTIYNAIFGVIKAQMSELDFYRNRRIARNEKRFYTVFPLVVFNGDIIEAQTGPDGNLDLAEVQEVQYVNRYRSPAYDNFHSVNIIRSDTLPHYIDLYSNIHAGLGAHASAMIDQFYANLDLHSFELLWDRIIGRLHADEQFAPFNPGNLIPHHFNTEKAILEIYVDDVTLYKTLTTRPIFDFTEAMERILSEICGRHIRPQVKNHSKILNP
;
A
#
# COMPACT_ATOMS: atom_id res chain seq x y z
N MET A 1 -43.05 -18.25 -11.63
CA MET A 1 -42.72 -16.86 -11.99
C MET A 1 -42.80 -16.76 -13.50
N ASN A 2 -43.65 -15.89 -14.07
CA ASN A 2 -43.77 -15.79 -15.52
C ASN A 2 -42.63 -14.92 -16.10
N THR A 3 -42.42 -14.97 -17.41
CA THR A 3 -41.37 -14.19 -18.09
C THR A 3 -41.51 -12.68 -17.85
N GLY A 4 -42.74 -12.17 -17.73
CA GLY A 4 -43.01 -10.77 -17.43
C GLY A 4 -42.55 -10.32 -16.03
N ASP A 5 -42.57 -11.20 -15.03
CA ASP A 5 -42.07 -10.92 -13.69
C ASP A 5 -40.54 -10.84 -13.66
N LEU A 6 -39.86 -11.73 -14.39
CA LEU A 6 -38.40 -11.70 -14.52
C LEU A 6 -37.91 -10.40 -15.17
N ASP A 7 -38.61 -9.91 -16.19
CA ASP A 7 -38.25 -8.64 -16.85
C ASP A 7 -38.48 -7.42 -15.95
N LYS A 8 -39.50 -7.45 -15.09
CA LYS A 8 -39.71 -6.40 -14.07
C LYS A 8 -38.60 -6.41 -13.04
N ILE A 9 -38.16 -7.58 -12.58
CA ILE A 9 -37.04 -7.74 -11.65
C ILE A 9 -35.75 -7.22 -12.29
N LYS A 10 -35.44 -7.59 -13.53
CA LYS A 10 -34.27 -7.07 -14.25
C LYS A 10 -34.26 -5.54 -14.34
N ARG A 11 -35.39 -4.92 -14.66
CA ARG A 11 -35.54 -3.46 -14.70
C ARG A 11 -35.43 -2.80 -13.31
N ALA A 12 -35.78 -3.50 -12.24
CA ALA A 12 -35.61 -3.01 -10.89
C ALA A 12 -34.12 -3.10 -10.47
N LEU A 13 -33.47 -4.23 -10.73
CA LEU A 13 -32.05 -4.44 -10.47
C LEU A 13 -31.16 -3.50 -11.29
N SER A 14 -31.53 -3.17 -12.53
CA SER A 14 -30.76 -2.21 -13.33
C SER A 14 -30.79 -0.78 -12.78
N LYS A 15 -31.66 -0.50 -11.80
CA LYS A 15 -31.70 0.80 -11.09
C LYS A 15 -30.91 0.77 -9.79
N THR A 16 -30.46 -0.40 -9.33
CA THR A 16 -29.63 -0.51 -8.12
C THR A 16 -28.15 -0.33 -8.47
N GLY A 17 -27.36 0.14 -7.51
CA GLY A 17 -25.89 0.26 -7.67
C GLY A 17 -25.19 -1.08 -7.82
N HIS A 18 -25.78 -2.16 -7.27
CA HIS A 18 -25.17 -3.49 -7.22
C HIS A 18 -24.82 -4.09 -8.59
N LEU A 19 -25.62 -3.84 -9.63
CA LEU A 19 -25.28 -4.34 -10.96
C LEU A 19 -24.01 -3.66 -11.49
N PHE A 20 -23.86 -2.36 -11.22
CA PHE A 20 -22.69 -1.60 -11.62
C PHE A 20 -21.45 -2.01 -10.82
N GLU A 21 -21.58 -2.25 -9.52
CA GLU A 21 -20.51 -2.83 -8.67
C GLU A 21 -20.02 -4.18 -9.23
N HIS A 22 -20.95 -5.09 -9.58
CA HIS A 22 -20.61 -6.39 -10.15
C HIS A 22 -19.91 -6.26 -11.52
N GLN A 23 -20.31 -5.31 -12.36
CA GLN A 23 -19.66 -5.06 -13.65
C GLN A 23 -18.21 -4.59 -13.46
N ILE A 24 -17.97 -3.70 -12.51
CA ILE A 24 -16.61 -3.26 -12.14
C ILE A 24 -15.77 -4.47 -11.69
N GLY A 25 -16.30 -5.28 -10.76
CA GLY A 25 -15.63 -6.49 -10.29
C GLY A 25 -15.24 -7.43 -11.43
N ALA A 26 -16.18 -7.74 -12.33
CA ALA A 26 -15.95 -8.61 -13.47
C ALA A 26 -14.86 -8.07 -14.44
N LEU A 27 -14.76 -6.75 -14.61
CA LEU A 27 -13.70 -6.13 -15.43
C LEU A 27 -12.31 -6.33 -14.82
N PHE A 28 -12.19 -6.18 -13.49
CA PHE A 28 -10.94 -6.45 -12.77
C PHE A 28 -10.58 -7.94 -12.84
N GLU A 29 -11.52 -8.84 -12.54
CA GLU A 29 -11.32 -10.30 -12.62
C GLU A 29 -10.90 -10.76 -14.01
N GLY A 30 -11.53 -10.20 -15.06
CA GLY A 30 -11.17 -10.46 -16.45
C GLY A 30 -9.74 -10.06 -16.82
N LYS A 31 -9.08 -9.23 -15.99
CA LYS A 31 -7.68 -8.79 -16.13
C LYS A 31 -6.75 -9.40 -15.06
N GLY A 32 -7.18 -10.49 -14.44
CA GLY A 32 -6.38 -11.27 -13.49
C GLY A 32 -6.22 -10.61 -12.12
N TRP A 33 -7.12 -9.70 -11.76
CA TRP A 33 -7.22 -9.19 -10.40
C TRP A 33 -8.16 -10.06 -9.56
N MET A 34 -7.93 -10.10 -8.26
CA MET A 34 -8.88 -10.69 -7.31
C MET A 34 -9.75 -9.58 -6.70
N ILE A 35 -10.99 -9.92 -6.33
CA ILE A 35 -11.97 -8.96 -5.82
C ILE A 35 -12.52 -9.39 -4.46
N ILE A 36 -12.64 -8.42 -3.55
CA ILE A 36 -13.40 -8.52 -2.30
C ILE A 36 -14.56 -7.53 -2.38
N PRO A 37 -15.79 -7.98 -2.65
CA PRO A 37 -16.96 -7.10 -2.65
C PRO A 37 -17.38 -6.76 -1.21
N ASN A 38 -18.00 -5.59 -1.02
CA ASN A 38 -18.60 -5.12 0.23
C ASN A 38 -17.67 -5.30 1.44
N LYS A 39 -16.41 -4.90 1.29
CA LYS A 39 -15.41 -5.12 2.33
C LYS A 39 -15.73 -4.24 3.53
N PHE A 40 -15.95 -4.86 4.68
CA PHE A 40 -16.21 -4.17 5.93
C PHE A 40 -14.92 -3.61 6.55
N TYR A 41 -15.00 -2.39 7.09
CA TYR A 41 -13.93 -1.75 7.86
C TYR A 41 -14.49 -0.90 9.02
N ILE A 42 -13.62 -0.56 9.98
CA ILE A 42 -13.97 0.34 11.09
C ILE A 42 -13.45 1.74 10.76
N ASP A 43 -14.36 2.71 10.62
CA ASP A 43 -14.00 4.11 10.50
C ASP A 43 -13.51 4.65 11.84
N ARG A 44 -12.29 5.17 11.89
CA ARG A 44 -11.68 5.64 13.14
C ARG A 44 -12.19 7.00 13.59
N ASP A 45 -12.87 7.75 12.72
CA ASP A 45 -13.43 9.05 13.10
C ASP A 45 -14.62 8.92 14.02
N ASP A 46 -15.50 7.95 13.78
CA ASP A 46 -16.74 7.73 14.53
C ASP A 46 -16.85 6.35 15.17
N ASN A 47 -15.83 5.50 15.01
CA ASN A 47 -15.76 4.12 15.49
C ASN A 47 -16.95 3.26 15.02
N LYS A 48 -17.43 3.49 13.80
CA LYS A 48 -18.52 2.72 13.20
C LYS A 48 -18.03 1.80 12.10
N GLY A 49 -18.74 0.68 11.98
CA GLY A 49 -18.62 -0.18 10.82
C GLY A 49 -19.08 0.51 9.55
N ARG A 50 -18.28 0.43 8.50
CA ARG A 50 -18.57 0.88 7.16
C ARG A 50 -18.23 -0.22 6.17
N GLU A 51 -18.82 -0.15 4.99
CA GLU A 51 -18.51 -1.04 3.88
C GLU A 51 -17.98 -0.17 2.74
N ILE A 52 -16.96 -0.69 2.05
CA ILE A 52 -16.55 -0.17 0.75
C ILE A 52 -17.06 -1.12 -0.33
N ASP A 53 -17.52 -0.55 -1.45
CA ASP A 53 -18.16 -1.30 -2.52
C ASP A 53 -17.29 -2.45 -3.01
N LEU A 54 -16.03 -2.18 -3.41
CA LEU A 54 -15.08 -3.22 -3.81
C LEU A 54 -13.64 -2.92 -3.34
N VAL A 55 -12.88 -3.99 -3.09
CA VAL A 55 -11.42 -3.95 -3.05
C VAL A 55 -10.86 -4.93 -4.08
N ALA A 56 -10.11 -4.41 -5.04
CA ALA A 56 -9.37 -5.22 -6.01
C ALA A 56 -7.92 -5.39 -5.55
N TYR A 57 -7.34 -6.57 -5.74
CA TYR A 57 -5.92 -6.78 -5.43
C TYR A 57 -5.23 -7.68 -6.45
N LYS A 58 -3.94 -7.40 -6.68
CA LYS A 58 -3.05 -8.17 -7.55
C LYS A 58 -1.77 -8.49 -6.78
N ILE A 59 -1.29 -9.72 -6.94
CA ILE A 59 -0.16 -10.25 -6.18
C ILE A 59 0.86 -10.80 -7.18
N THR A 60 2.13 -10.46 -6.97
CA THR A 60 3.27 -11.07 -7.67
C THR A 60 4.32 -11.44 -6.64
N GLU A 61 4.79 -12.68 -6.68
CA GLU A 61 5.98 -13.08 -5.91
C GLU A 61 7.20 -12.39 -6.52
N ILE A 62 7.94 -11.65 -5.69
CA ILE A 62 9.14 -10.90 -6.11
C ILE A 62 10.42 -11.55 -5.60
N ARG A 63 10.30 -12.48 -4.64
CA ARG A 63 11.35 -13.34 -4.11
C ARG A 63 10.75 -14.51 -3.32
N ASP A 64 11.57 -15.48 -2.94
CA ASP A 64 11.20 -16.53 -1.98
C ASP A 64 10.54 -15.91 -0.75
N GLU A 65 9.32 -16.37 -0.49
CA GLU A 65 8.46 -15.94 0.62
C GLU A 65 8.17 -14.42 0.66
N THR A 66 8.44 -13.69 -0.42
CA THR A 66 8.24 -12.24 -0.52
C THR A 66 7.33 -11.87 -1.68
N ALA A 67 6.21 -11.20 -1.39
CA ALA A 67 5.23 -10.80 -2.39
C ALA A 67 5.04 -9.29 -2.47
N TYR A 68 4.88 -8.79 -3.69
CA TYR A 68 4.40 -7.45 -3.98
C TYR A 68 2.90 -7.47 -4.26
N ILE A 69 2.17 -6.57 -3.62
CA ILE A 69 0.71 -6.54 -3.63
C ILE A 69 0.24 -5.12 -3.97
N THR A 70 -0.55 -5.00 -5.04
CA THR A 70 -1.28 -3.76 -5.33
C THR A 70 -2.73 -3.93 -4.95
N VAL A 71 -3.26 -2.94 -4.24
CA VAL A 71 -4.64 -2.87 -3.77
C VAL A 71 -5.30 -1.63 -4.36
N VAL A 72 -6.48 -1.77 -4.92
CA VAL A 72 -7.33 -0.67 -5.37
C VAL A 72 -8.63 -0.72 -4.56
N VAL A 73 -8.90 0.34 -3.81
CA VAL A 73 -10.10 0.53 -2.99
C VAL A 73 -11.07 1.35 -3.82
N ILE A 74 -12.25 0.79 -4.10
CA ILE A 74 -13.14 1.27 -5.16
C ILE A 74 -14.51 1.60 -4.60
N GLU A 75 -14.97 2.81 -4.88
CA GLU A 75 -16.37 3.20 -4.73
C GLU A 75 -17.03 3.33 -6.10
N ALA A 76 -18.20 2.73 -6.27
CA ALA A 76 -18.99 2.73 -7.48
C ALA A 76 -20.22 3.65 -7.31
N LYS A 77 -20.33 4.69 -8.12
CA LYS A 77 -21.51 5.56 -8.16
C LYS A 77 -22.11 5.59 -9.54
N GLN A 78 -23.44 5.60 -9.62
CA GLN A 78 -24.16 5.76 -10.88
C GLN A 78 -25.23 6.83 -10.76
N SER A 79 -25.40 7.64 -11.80
CA SER A 79 -26.53 8.55 -11.90
C SER A 79 -26.84 8.87 -13.35
N SER A 80 -28.08 8.67 -13.75
CA SER A 80 -28.60 9.13 -15.04
C SER A 80 -29.15 10.56 -14.99
N LYS A 81 -29.33 11.13 -13.78
CA LYS A 81 -29.95 12.45 -13.57
C LYS A 81 -28.94 13.51 -13.14
N ASN A 82 -27.94 13.10 -12.37
CA ASN A 82 -26.99 14.03 -11.77
C ASN A 82 -25.66 14.01 -12.51
N LYS A 83 -25.10 15.19 -12.69
CA LYS A 83 -23.76 15.45 -13.20
C LYS A 83 -22.86 15.85 -12.04
N TRP A 84 -21.64 15.36 -12.03
CA TRP A 84 -20.65 15.74 -11.04
C TRP A 84 -19.75 16.83 -11.61
N VAL A 85 -19.75 17.99 -10.97
CA VAL A 85 -18.94 19.14 -11.37
C VAL A 85 -17.76 19.27 -10.42
N PHE A 86 -16.55 19.31 -10.97
CA PHE A 86 -15.32 19.47 -10.22
C PHE A 86 -14.63 20.76 -10.61
N PHE A 87 -14.37 21.61 -9.63
CA PHE A 87 -13.63 22.84 -9.83
C PHE A 87 -12.15 22.54 -9.75
N THR A 88 -11.44 22.76 -10.85
CA THR A 88 -10.02 22.41 -10.96
C THR A 88 -9.14 23.64 -11.09
N LYS A 89 -7.89 23.48 -10.66
CA LYS A 89 -6.84 24.49 -10.82
C LYS A 89 -5.56 23.81 -11.30
N GLY A 90 -4.74 24.50 -12.07
CA GLY A 90 -3.38 24.07 -12.42
C GLY A 90 -2.32 24.70 -11.50
N GLY A 91 -1.04 24.49 -11.84
CA GLY A 91 0.07 25.24 -11.25
C GLY A 91 0.51 24.76 -9.87
N TYR A 92 0.34 23.47 -9.56
CA TYR A 92 0.77 22.88 -8.30
C TYR A 92 2.25 22.49 -8.24
N SER A 93 3.00 22.67 -9.34
CA SER A 93 4.43 22.41 -9.37
C SER A 93 5.16 23.34 -8.40
N GLY A 94 5.75 22.79 -7.34
CA GLY A 94 6.50 23.54 -6.35
C GLY A 94 5.66 24.13 -5.20
N ASP A 95 4.37 23.78 -5.08
CA ASP A 95 3.59 24.15 -3.91
C ASP A 95 4.03 23.32 -2.69
N ILE A 96 4.83 23.93 -1.81
CA ILE A 96 5.33 23.28 -0.58
C ILE A 96 4.21 22.87 0.39
N ASN A 97 3.01 23.44 0.24
CA ASN A 97 1.86 23.14 1.08
C ASN A 97 0.98 22.04 0.48
N MET A 98 1.34 21.47 -0.67
CA MET A 98 0.56 20.41 -1.29
C MET A 98 1.41 19.22 -1.72
N HIS A 99 1.11 18.06 -1.16
CA HIS A 99 1.69 16.81 -1.65
C HIS A 99 0.89 16.34 -2.87
N THR A 100 1.38 16.63 -4.07
CA THR A 100 0.67 16.41 -5.34
C THR A 100 0.56 14.93 -5.72
N ALA A 101 1.51 14.09 -5.32
CA ALA A 101 1.60 12.69 -5.72
C ALA A 101 1.74 11.74 -4.51
N PRO A 102 0.76 11.71 -3.57
CA PRO A 102 0.82 10.81 -2.43
C PRO A 102 0.71 9.36 -2.89
N LEU A 103 1.80 8.60 -2.72
CA LEU A 103 1.81 7.15 -2.85
C LEU A 103 1.75 6.53 -1.46
N TYR A 104 0.71 5.73 -1.24
CA TYR A 104 0.51 5.04 0.02
C TYR A 104 0.97 3.59 -0.09
N TYR A 105 1.88 3.21 0.80
CA TYR A 105 2.44 1.88 0.84
C TYR A 105 2.64 1.38 2.27
N HIS A 106 2.76 0.07 2.40
CA HIS A 106 3.24 -0.61 3.59
C HIS A 106 4.29 -1.62 3.18
N ASN A 107 5.38 -1.70 3.93
CA ASN A 107 6.46 -2.63 3.66
C ASN A 107 6.81 -3.39 4.94
N GLU A 108 6.77 -4.71 4.85
CA GLU A 108 7.15 -5.62 5.94
C GLU A 108 8.62 -6.08 5.83
N ILE A 109 9.31 -5.70 4.75
CA ILE A 109 10.73 -6.00 4.52
C ILE A 109 11.57 -4.93 5.22
N GLU A 110 11.81 -5.14 6.50
CA GLU A 110 12.43 -4.15 7.38
C GLU A 110 13.82 -3.70 6.91
N GLU A 111 14.53 -4.58 6.22
CA GLU A 111 15.85 -4.34 5.63
C GLU A 111 15.83 -3.20 4.60
N VAL A 112 14.79 -3.16 3.76
CA VAL A 112 14.64 -2.18 2.69
C VAL A 112 13.84 -0.95 3.16
N GLY A 113 13.11 -1.09 4.28
CA GLY A 113 12.25 -0.05 4.87
C GLY A 113 12.92 1.32 5.04
N ARG A 114 14.21 1.35 5.40
CA ARG A 114 14.97 2.60 5.62
C ARG A 114 15.31 3.36 4.35
N TYR A 115 15.35 2.67 3.21
CA TYR A 115 15.71 3.24 1.92
C TYR A 115 14.47 3.55 1.06
N LEU A 116 13.30 3.13 1.52
CA LEU A 116 12.04 3.37 0.84
C LEU A 116 11.51 4.76 1.16
N SER A 117 11.24 5.50 0.11
CA SER A 117 10.41 6.71 0.16
C SER A 117 9.42 6.67 -1.01
N PRO A 118 8.31 7.42 -0.93
CA PRO A 118 7.40 7.58 -2.07
C PRO A 118 8.15 7.98 -3.35
N ASN A 119 9.12 8.89 -3.25
CA ASN A 119 9.90 9.35 -4.41
C ASN A 119 10.76 8.22 -5.01
N VAL A 120 11.36 7.37 -4.18
CA VAL A 120 12.14 6.21 -4.66
C VAL A 120 11.23 5.24 -5.42
N LEU A 121 10.05 4.95 -4.88
CA LEU A 121 9.07 4.07 -5.54
C LEU A 121 8.54 4.69 -6.84
N LEU A 122 8.22 5.98 -6.84
CA LEU A 122 7.78 6.69 -8.04
C LEU A 122 8.87 6.72 -9.13
N ASN A 123 10.15 6.80 -8.76
CA ASN A 123 11.26 6.67 -9.71
C ASN A 123 11.36 5.26 -10.31
N GLY A 124 10.83 4.25 -9.61
CA GLY A 124 10.69 2.88 -10.12
C GLY A 124 9.62 2.72 -11.20
N MET A 125 8.77 3.73 -11.40
CA MET A 125 7.81 3.76 -12.49
C MET A 125 8.52 4.18 -13.78
N ALA A 126 8.80 3.22 -14.64
CA ALA A 126 9.60 3.43 -15.84
C ALA A 126 8.85 4.16 -16.97
N GLU A 127 7.51 4.14 -16.95
CA GLU A 127 6.68 4.67 -18.03
C GLU A 127 5.96 5.95 -17.64
N ARG A 128 5.91 6.89 -18.58
CA ARG A 128 5.28 8.20 -18.39
C ARG A 128 3.81 8.09 -17.98
N GLU A 129 3.06 7.15 -18.56
CA GLU A 129 1.65 6.91 -18.25
C GLU A 129 1.43 6.53 -16.77
N GLN A 130 2.37 5.80 -16.17
CA GLN A 130 2.32 5.42 -14.74
C GLN A 130 2.46 6.65 -13.83
N ILE A 131 3.29 7.60 -14.24
CA ILE A 131 3.49 8.88 -13.54
C ILE A 131 2.26 9.78 -13.72
N ASP A 132 1.60 9.72 -14.87
CA ASP A 132 0.41 10.52 -15.16
C ASP A 132 -0.76 10.20 -14.22
N LEU A 133 -0.82 8.98 -13.65
CA LEU A 133 -1.76 8.64 -12.55
C LEU A 133 -1.64 9.62 -11.36
N PHE A 134 -0.47 10.21 -11.13
CA PHE A 134 -0.21 11.13 -10.03
C PHE A 134 -0.04 12.58 -10.48
N ASN A 135 0.23 12.79 -11.77
CA ASN A 135 0.65 14.07 -12.33
C ASN A 135 -0.41 14.69 -13.24
N PHE A 136 -1.64 14.77 -12.75
CA PHE A 136 -2.69 15.49 -13.46
C PHE A 136 -2.31 16.97 -13.60
N PRO A 137 -2.44 17.55 -14.81
CA PRO A 137 -2.10 18.95 -15.06
C PRO A 137 -2.96 19.91 -14.22
N ARG A 138 -4.17 19.45 -13.86
CA ARG A 138 -5.12 20.17 -13.01
C ARG A 138 -5.70 19.21 -11.99
N LYS A 139 -5.89 19.67 -10.76
CA LYS A 139 -6.49 18.88 -9.66
C LYS A 139 -7.73 19.58 -9.15
N ALA A 140 -8.75 18.79 -8.81
CA ALA A 140 -9.97 19.28 -8.20
C ALA A 140 -9.73 19.65 -6.74
N TYR A 141 -10.21 20.83 -6.35
CA TYR A 141 -10.15 21.31 -4.96
C TYR A 141 -11.54 21.39 -4.31
N THR A 142 -12.60 21.49 -5.11
CA THR A 142 -13.98 21.42 -4.64
C THR A 142 -14.89 20.86 -5.74
N PHE A 143 -16.13 20.54 -5.37
CA PHE A 143 -17.09 19.87 -6.24
C PHE A 143 -18.52 20.32 -5.94
N ALA A 144 -19.40 20.12 -6.92
CA ALA A 144 -20.84 20.34 -6.81
C ALA A 144 -21.59 19.26 -7.60
N GLU A 145 -22.79 18.91 -7.15
CA GLU A 145 -23.68 18.03 -7.89
C GLU A 145 -24.78 18.86 -8.56
N ILE A 146 -24.98 18.64 -9.87
CA ILE A 146 -26.01 19.32 -10.66
C ILE A 146 -27.02 18.29 -11.15
N THR A 147 -28.30 18.52 -10.88
CA THR A 147 -29.39 17.68 -11.36
C THR A 147 -30.01 18.25 -12.62
N ASP A 148 -30.22 17.39 -13.62
CA ASP A 148 -31.05 17.67 -14.79
C ASP A 148 -32.54 17.48 -14.42
N ASP A 149 -33.29 18.57 -14.36
CA ASP A 149 -34.70 18.59 -13.93
C ASP A 149 -35.65 18.93 -15.09
N ARG A 150 -35.30 18.51 -16.32
CA ARG A 150 -36.14 18.69 -17.53
C ARG A 150 -37.59 18.23 -17.37
N GLU A 151 -37.88 17.30 -16.46
CA GLU A 151 -39.24 16.80 -16.17
C GLU A 151 -40.05 17.70 -15.20
N GLY A 152 -39.42 18.68 -14.52
CA GLY A 152 -39.97 19.40 -13.36
C GLY A 152 -40.36 20.89 -13.53
N ALA A 153 -40.32 21.44 -14.76
CA ALA A 153 -40.73 22.79 -15.18
C ALA A 153 -39.70 23.96 -15.11
N GLY A 154 -39.81 24.89 -16.08
CA GLY A 154 -39.24 26.26 -16.05
C GLY A 154 -38.09 26.57 -17.03
N ALA A 155 -37.66 27.85 -17.06
CA ALA A 155 -36.66 28.41 -17.99
C ALA A 155 -35.18 27.98 -17.75
N SER A 156 -34.90 27.22 -16.68
CA SER A 156 -33.57 26.69 -16.34
C SER A 156 -33.71 25.20 -16.01
N PHE A 157 -33.14 24.34 -16.85
CA PHE A 157 -33.26 22.88 -16.74
C PHE A 157 -32.27 22.23 -15.76
N PHE A 158 -31.26 22.96 -15.30
CA PHE A 158 -30.24 22.46 -14.38
C PHE A 158 -30.34 23.16 -13.03
N ARG A 159 -30.20 22.39 -11.94
CA ARG A 159 -30.20 22.91 -10.56
C ARG A 159 -29.06 22.28 -9.76
N ALA A 160 -28.33 23.12 -9.01
CA ALA A 160 -27.38 22.63 -8.02
C ALA A 160 -28.11 21.96 -6.85
N VAL A 161 -27.63 20.79 -6.44
CA VAL A 161 -28.22 20.03 -5.33
C VAL A 161 -27.19 19.86 -4.23
N ALA A 162 -27.61 20.20 -3.00
CA ALA A 162 -26.82 19.99 -1.80
C ALA A 162 -26.95 18.53 -1.34
N THR A 163 -26.29 17.61 -2.04
CA THR A 163 -26.14 16.22 -1.57
C THR A 163 -24.72 15.97 -1.08
N ASN A 164 -24.56 14.92 -0.29
CA ASN A 164 -23.25 14.43 0.15
C ASN A 164 -22.73 13.29 -0.74
N THR A 165 -23.27 13.07 -1.94
CA THR A 165 -22.93 11.89 -2.75
C THR A 165 -21.47 11.87 -3.16
N ILE A 166 -20.97 12.98 -3.73
CA ILE A 166 -19.56 13.12 -4.15
C ILE A 166 -18.64 13.05 -2.93
N TYR A 167 -19.02 13.77 -1.85
CA TYR A 167 -18.29 13.77 -0.59
C TYR A 167 -18.14 12.34 -0.03
N ASN A 168 -19.25 11.61 0.10
CA ASN A 168 -19.25 10.26 0.64
C ASN A 168 -18.42 9.30 -0.20
N ALA A 169 -18.44 9.45 -1.54
CA ALA A 169 -17.64 8.62 -2.43
C ALA A 169 -16.13 8.87 -2.23
N ILE A 170 -15.70 10.13 -2.26
CA ILE A 170 -14.28 10.51 -2.12
C ILE A 170 -13.75 10.15 -0.72
N PHE A 171 -14.47 10.55 0.33
CA PHE A 171 -14.00 10.31 1.70
C PHE A 171 -14.19 8.85 2.13
N GLY A 172 -15.13 8.13 1.52
CA GLY A 172 -15.29 6.68 1.69
C GLY A 172 -14.03 5.92 1.24
N VAL A 173 -13.55 6.18 0.02
CA VAL A 173 -12.32 5.52 -0.49
C VAL A 173 -11.07 5.93 0.27
N ILE A 174 -10.98 7.19 0.72
CA ILE A 174 -9.86 7.67 1.56
C ILE A 174 -9.81 6.89 2.87
N LYS A 175 -10.93 6.78 3.57
CA LYS A 175 -11.01 6.08 4.86
C LYS A 175 -10.75 4.59 4.72
N ALA A 176 -11.30 3.97 3.67
CA ALA A 176 -11.06 2.57 3.38
C ALA A 176 -9.58 2.31 2.99
N GLN A 177 -8.94 3.16 2.19
CA GLN A 177 -7.49 3.09 1.91
C GLN A 177 -6.66 3.10 3.20
N MET A 178 -6.98 4.00 4.12
CA MET A 178 -6.26 4.09 5.40
C MET A 178 -6.49 2.85 6.26
N SER A 179 -7.72 2.34 6.30
CA SER A 179 -8.03 1.10 6.99
C SER A 179 -7.26 -0.09 6.41
N GLU A 180 -7.08 -0.18 5.09
CA GLU A 180 -6.27 -1.24 4.47
C GLU A 180 -4.81 -1.17 4.95
N LEU A 181 -4.22 0.03 4.92
CA LEU A 181 -2.84 0.22 5.37
C LEU A 181 -2.68 -0.12 6.86
N ASP A 182 -3.62 0.32 7.70
CA ASP A 182 -3.60 0.03 9.13
C ASP A 182 -3.82 -1.46 9.41
N PHE A 183 -4.68 -2.13 8.65
CA PHE A 183 -4.86 -3.57 8.75
C PHE A 183 -3.54 -4.30 8.50
N TYR A 184 -2.82 -3.95 7.45
CA TYR A 184 -1.53 -4.60 7.14
C TYR A 184 -0.45 -4.27 8.18
N ARG A 185 -0.35 -3.01 8.61
CA ARG A 185 0.60 -2.59 9.67
C ARG A 185 0.42 -3.32 10.98
N ASN A 186 -0.82 -3.63 11.35
CA ASN A 186 -1.15 -4.25 12.63
C ASN A 186 -1.30 -5.78 12.54
N ARG A 187 -1.20 -6.35 11.35
CA ARG A 187 -1.34 -7.80 11.16
C ARG A 187 -0.10 -8.50 11.69
N ARG A 188 -0.31 -9.50 12.55
CA ARG A 188 0.74 -10.49 12.88
C ARG A 188 0.79 -11.52 11.75
N ILE A 189 1.83 -11.48 10.93
CA ILE A 189 2.08 -12.46 9.87
C ILE A 189 3.06 -13.53 10.38
N ALA A 190 2.98 -14.74 9.81
CA ALA A 190 3.98 -15.77 10.06
C ALA A 190 5.38 -15.21 9.74
N ARG A 191 6.40 -15.56 10.53
CA ARG A 191 7.75 -14.94 10.47
C ARG A 191 8.41 -14.95 9.09
N ASN A 192 7.94 -15.83 8.19
CA ASN A 192 8.61 -16.12 6.93
C ASN A 192 7.96 -15.44 5.71
N GLU A 193 6.68 -15.05 5.76
CA GLU A 193 6.06 -14.36 4.62
C GLU A 193 6.20 -12.84 4.75
N LYS A 194 6.96 -12.22 3.85
CA LYS A 194 7.13 -10.76 3.78
C LYS A 194 6.31 -10.17 2.64
N ARG A 195 5.67 -9.02 2.87
CA ARG A 195 4.84 -8.38 1.85
C ARG A 195 5.11 -6.89 1.70
N PHE A 196 4.99 -6.44 0.47
CA PHE A 196 5.01 -5.03 0.10
C PHE A 196 3.66 -4.67 -0.50
N TYR A 197 2.98 -3.67 0.07
CA TYR A 197 1.66 -3.23 -0.36
C TYR A 197 1.71 -1.83 -0.92
N THR A 198 0.99 -1.58 -2.00
CA THR A 198 0.58 -0.23 -2.43
C THR A 198 -0.94 -0.15 -2.52
N VAL A 199 -1.53 0.92 -2.00
CA VAL A 199 -2.99 1.07 -1.92
C VAL A 199 -3.46 2.33 -2.66
N PHE A 200 -4.36 2.17 -3.62
CA PHE A 200 -4.89 3.23 -4.48
C PHE A 200 -6.39 3.45 -4.22
N PRO A 201 -6.87 4.69 -4.03
CA PRO A 201 -8.29 4.98 -3.94
C PRO A 201 -8.85 5.37 -5.32
N LEU A 202 -9.98 4.79 -5.69
CA LEU A 202 -10.62 4.99 -6.98
C LEU A 202 -12.13 5.19 -6.81
N VAL A 203 -12.67 6.23 -7.42
CA VAL A 203 -14.12 6.38 -7.59
C VAL A 203 -14.45 6.15 -9.07
N VAL A 204 -15.32 5.18 -9.35
CA VAL A 204 -15.82 4.92 -10.69
C VAL A 204 -17.25 5.45 -10.77
N PHE A 205 -17.48 6.42 -11.67
CA PHE A 205 -18.75 7.08 -11.85
C PHE A 205 -19.39 6.71 -13.19
N ASN A 206 -20.58 6.11 -13.15
CA ASN A 206 -21.43 5.92 -14.33
C ASN A 206 -22.39 7.10 -14.46
N GLY A 207 -21.87 8.19 -15.03
CA GLY A 207 -22.56 9.46 -15.26
C GLY A 207 -21.58 10.50 -15.79
N ASP A 208 -22.05 11.74 -15.95
CA ASP A 208 -21.23 12.79 -16.56
C ASP A 208 -20.34 13.49 -15.52
N ILE A 209 -19.05 13.57 -15.81
CA ILE A 209 -18.08 14.36 -15.05
C ILE A 209 -17.81 15.65 -15.83
N ILE A 210 -18.00 16.78 -15.17
CA ILE A 210 -17.77 18.11 -15.72
C ILE A 210 -16.61 18.75 -14.97
N GLU A 211 -15.57 19.17 -15.68
CA GLU A 211 -14.53 20.03 -15.18
C GLU A 211 -14.99 21.50 -15.30
N ALA A 212 -14.83 22.27 -14.24
CA ALA A 212 -15.17 23.68 -14.18
C ALA A 212 -13.95 24.53 -13.81
N GLN A 213 -13.71 25.59 -14.57
CA GLN A 213 -12.57 26.48 -14.40
C GLN A 213 -13.02 27.92 -14.37
N THR A 214 -12.54 28.67 -13.39
CA THR A 214 -12.79 30.11 -13.31
C THR A 214 -11.62 30.84 -13.95
N GLY A 215 -11.90 31.55 -15.05
CA GLY A 215 -10.95 32.43 -15.71
C GLY A 215 -10.62 33.67 -14.86
N PRO A 216 -9.57 34.43 -15.21
CA PRO A 216 -9.19 35.66 -14.50
C PRO A 216 -10.28 36.74 -14.49
N ASP A 217 -11.18 36.70 -15.47
CA ASP A 217 -12.35 37.58 -15.63
C ASP A 217 -13.58 37.11 -14.83
N GLY A 218 -13.47 35.97 -14.13
CA GLY A 218 -14.56 35.36 -13.37
C GLY A 218 -15.51 34.51 -14.23
N ASN A 219 -15.24 34.37 -15.54
CA ASN A 219 -16.04 33.48 -16.39
C ASN A 219 -15.78 32.01 -16.06
N LEU A 220 -16.82 31.19 -16.18
CA LEU A 220 -16.76 29.77 -15.87
C LEU A 220 -16.69 28.97 -17.17
N ASP A 221 -15.54 28.38 -17.44
CA ASP A 221 -15.34 27.44 -18.54
C ASP A 221 -15.69 26.04 -18.06
N LEU A 222 -16.55 25.36 -18.82
CA LEU A 222 -17.03 24.01 -18.51
C LEU A 222 -16.61 23.05 -19.62
N ALA A 223 -16.10 21.88 -19.24
CA ALA A 223 -15.79 20.80 -20.16
C ALA A 223 -16.28 19.47 -19.58
N GLU A 224 -16.95 18.65 -20.40
CA GLU A 224 -17.17 17.25 -20.03
C GLU A 224 -15.84 16.51 -20.14
N VAL A 225 -15.46 15.81 -19.08
CA VAL A 225 -14.19 15.10 -18.97
C VAL A 225 -14.42 13.64 -18.63
N GLN A 226 -13.40 12.83 -18.91
CA GLN A 226 -13.43 11.40 -18.63
C GLN A 226 -12.93 11.06 -17.23
N GLU A 227 -12.15 11.95 -16.65
CA GLU A 227 -11.45 11.74 -15.40
C GLU A 227 -11.11 13.07 -14.75
N VAL A 228 -10.99 13.04 -13.44
CA VAL A 228 -10.48 14.14 -12.63
C VAL A 228 -9.77 13.58 -11.41
N GLN A 229 -8.70 14.24 -11.00
CA GLN A 229 -8.00 13.89 -9.77
C GLN A 229 -8.35 14.88 -8.67
N TYR A 230 -8.88 14.38 -7.57
CA TYR A 230 -9.10 15.16 -6.36
C TYR A 230 -7.90 15.01 -5.43
N VAL A 231 -7.29 16.13 -5.04
CA VAL A 231 -6.19 16.14 -4.06
C VAL A 231 -6.57 17.04 -2.91
N ASN A 232 -6.58 16.49 -1.70
CA ASN A 232 -6.83 17.27 -0.50
C ASN A 232 -6.12 16.68 0.73
N ARG A 233 -5.83 17.55 1.69
CA ARG A 233 -5.39 17.14 3.02
C ARG A 233 -6.62 16.78 3.85
N TYR A 234 -6.85 15.49 4.05
CA TYR A 234 -7.88 15.03 4.96
C TYR A 234 -7.38 15.17 6.40
N ARG A 235 -8.12 15.95 7.20
CA ARG A 235 -7.80 16.20 8.62
C ARG A 235 -8.98 15.81 9.50
N SER A 236 -8.71 14.95 10.45
CA SER A 236 -9.60 14.55 11.55
C SER A 236 -8.75 14.23 12.78
N PRO A 237 -9.36 13.97 13.96
CA PRO A 237 -8.61 13.49 15.12
C PRO A 237 -7.83 12.19 14.87
N ALA A 238 -8.30 11.34 13.95
CA ALA A 238 -7.68 10.05 13.63
C ALA A 238 -6.74 10.10 12.42
N TYR A 239 -6.87 11.10 11.55
CA TYR A 239 -6.24 11.15 10.24
C TYR A 239 -5.67 12.54 9.95
N ASP A 240 -4.41 12.63 9.50
CA ASP A 240 -3.84 13.90 9.01
C ASP A 240 -2.85 13.63 7.87
N ASN A 241 -3.36 13.49 6.65
CA ASN A 241 -2.54 13.19 5.47
C ASN A 241 -3.12 13.80 4.18
N PHE A 242 -2.28 13.89 3.14
CA PHE A 242 -2.68 14.30 1.78
C PHE A 242 -3.09 13.09 0.95
N HIS A 243 -4.34 13.05 0.49
CA HIS A 243 -4.83 11.99 -0.36
C HIS A 243 -5.00 12.47 -1.78
N SER A 244 -4.77 11.57 -2.73
CA SER A 244 -5.11 11.74 -4.14
C SER A 244 -6.08 10.65 -4.53
N VAL A 245 -7.27 11.05 -4.98
CA VAL A 245 -8.33 10.16 -5.42
C VAL A 245 -8.56 10.39 -6.90
N ASN A 246 -8.48 9.32 -7.68
CA ASN A 246 -8.88 9.36 -9.08
C ASN A 246 -10.39 9.14 -9.15
N ILE A 247 -11.10 10.05 -9.81
CA ILE A 247 -12.52 9.92 -10.13
C ILE A 247 -12.62 9.79 -11.64
N ILE A 248 -13.15 8.66 -12.09
CA ILE A 248 -13.14 8.28 -13.51
C ILE A 248 -14.54 7.93 -13.98
N ARG A 249 -14.80 8.13 -15.27
CA ARG A 249 -16.02 7.60 -15.89
C ARG A 249 -15.92 6.10 -16.09
N SER A 250 -17.05 5.42 -16.00
CA SER A 250 -17.15 3.96 -16.11
C SER A 250 -16.58 3.40 -17.41
N ASP A 251 -16.71 4.13 -18.52
CA ASP A 251 -16.18 3.79 -19.84
C ASP A 251 -14.64 3.83 -19.91
N THR A 252 -13.97 4.56 -19.02
CA THR A 252 -12.49 4.59 -18.92
C THR A 252 -11.87 3.53 -18.02
N LEU A 253 -12.68 2.85 -17.20
CA LEU A 253 -12.19 1.88 -16.23
C LEU A 253 -11.28 0.79 -16.85
N PRO A 254 -11.56 0.22 -18.04
CA PRO A 254 -10.66 -0.76 -18.64
C PRO A 254 -9.23 -0.26 -18.81
N HIS A 255 -9.04 1.01 -19.22
CA HIS A 255 -7.72 1.62 -19.35
C HIS A 255 -7.03 1.74 -17.98
N TYR A 256 -7.74 2.18 -16.95
CA TYR A 256 -7.20 2.27 -15.59
C TYR A 256 -6.77 0.93 -15.01
N ILE A 257 -7.49 -0.16 -15.30
CA ILE A 257 -7.08 -1.49 -14.83
C ILE A 257 -5.76 -1.93 -15.49
N ASP A 258 -5.54 -1.58 -16.76
CA ASP A 258 -4.25 -1.82 -17.44
C ASP A 258 -3.16 -0.96 -16.79
N LEU A 259 -3.45 0.31 -16.54
CA LEU A 259 -2.53 1.23 -15.88
C LEU A 259 -2.11 0.72 -14.49
N TYR A 260 -3.06 0.27 -13.65
CA TYR A 260 -2.75 -0.33 -12.37
C TYR A 260 -1.95 -1.64 -12.51
N SER A 261 -2.19 -2.41 -13.57
CA SER A 261 -1.42 -3.63 -13.84
C SER A 261 0.03 -3.32 -14.23
N ASN A 262 0.23 -2.27 -15.02
CA ASN A 262 1.56 -1.79 -15.41
C ASN A 262 2.31 -1.22 -14.21
N ILE A 263 1.64 -0.43 -13.36
CA ILE A 263 2.18 0.07 -12.09
C ILE A 263 2.56 -1.10 -11.18
N HIS A 264 1.69 -2.12 -11.07
CA HIS A 264 1.98 -3.30 -10.27
C HIS A 264 3.24 -4.01 -10.73
N ALA A 265 3.38 -4.25 -12.04
CA ALA A 265 4.56 -4.89 -12.61
C ALA A 265 5.83 -4.05 -12.41
N GLY A 266 5.76 -2.75 -12.71
CA GLY A 266 6.90 -1.83 -12.58
C GLY A 266 7.38 -1.69 -11.15
N LEU A 267 6.47 -1.46 -10.21
CA LEU A 267 6.83 -1.34 -8.80
C LEU A 267 7.26 -2.68 -8.19
N GLY A 268 6.66 -3.80 -8.59
CA GLY A 268 7.11 -5.13 -8.16
C GLY A 268 8.55 -5.43 -8.61
N ALA A 269 8.86 -5.15 -9.87
CA ALA A 269 10.22 -5.30 -10.40
C ALA A 269 11.21 -4.34 -9.70
N HIS A 270 10.81 -3.09 -9.46
CA HIS A 270 11.64 -2.13 -8.75
C HIS A 270 11.90 -2.55 -7.30
N ALA A 271 10.88 -3.01 -6.59
CA ALA A 271 11.01 -3.54 -5.23
C ALA A 271 11.95 -4.75 -5.18
N SER A 272 11.83 -5.68 -6.12
CA SER A 272 12.74 -6.82 -6.26
C SER A 272 14.20 -6.36 -6.45
N ALA A 273 14.44 -5.43 -7.38
CA ALA A 273 15.78 -4.88 -7.63
C ALA A 273 16.36 -4.12 -6.42
N MET A 274 15.53 -3.38 -5.67
CA MET A 274 15.97 -2.71 -4.45
C MET A 274 16.41 -3.70 -3.37
N ILE A 275 15.67 -4.80 -3.21
CA ILE A 275 16.03 -5.87 -2.29
C ILE A 275 17.38 -6.47 -2.71
N ASP A 276 17.56 -6.80 -3.99
CA ASP A 276 18.82 -7.34 -4.50
C ASP A 276 20.00 -6.39 -4.28
N GLN A 277 19.82 -5.10 -4.54
CA GLN A 277 20.84 -4.09 -4.29
C GLN A 277 21.19 -3.97 -2.81
N PHE A 278 20.20 -4.05 -1.92
CA PHE A 278 20.46 -4.04 -0.48
C PHE A 278 21.35 -5.23 -0.07
N TYR A 279 21.04 -6.45 -0.52
CA TYR A 279 21.84 -7.63 -0.21
C TYR A 279 23.21 -7.66 -0.91
N ALA A 280 23.32 -7.08 -2.11
CA ALA A 280 24.60 -6.97 -2.81
C ALA A 280 25.55 -5.94 -2.17
N ASN A 281 24.99 -4.91 -1.53
CA ASN A 281 25.73 -3.81 -0.89
C ASN A 281 25.88 -3.97 0.63
N LEU A 282 25.43 -5.10 1.20
CA LEU A 282 25.71 -5.47 2.57
C LEU A 282 27.23 -5.64 2.75
N ASP A 283 27.89 -4.56 3.17
CA ASP A 283 29.29 -4.55 3.59
C ASP A 283 29.43 -4.84 5.09
N LEU A 284 30.67 -4.97 5.58
CA LEU A 284 30.97 -5.24 6.99
C LEU A 284 30.34 -4.23 7.96
N HIS A 285 30.14 -2.98 7.55
CA HIS A 285 29.50 -1.96 8.39
C HIS A 285 27.96 -2.15 8.44
N SER A 286 27.37 -2.59 7.33
CA SER A 286 25.97 -3.03 7.27
C SER A 286 25.74 -4.29 8.11
N PHE A 287 26.76 -5.14 8.25
CA PHE A 287 26.76 -6.29 9.15
C PHE A 287 26.74 -5.88 10.64
N GLU A 288 27.50 -4.85 11.04
CA GLU A 288 27.45 -4.32 12.42
C GLU A 288 26.06 -3.81 12.81
N LEU A 289 25.36 -3.13 11.88
CA LEU A 289 23.98 -2.68 12.11
C LEU A 289 22.96 -3.82 12.18
N LEU A 290 23.19 -4.89 11.40
CA LEU A 290 22.41 -6.13 11.48
C LEU A 290 22.66 -6.83 12.83
N TRP A 291 23.92 -6.84 13.27
CA TRP A 291 24.38 -7.42 14.52
C TRP A 291 23.79 -6.70 15.74
N ASP A 292 23.86 -5.37 15.80
CA ASP A 292 23.29 -4.57 16.89
C ASP A 292 21.78 -4.80 17.06
N ARG A 293 21.10 -5.12 15.97
CA ARG A 293 19.67 -5.44 15.94
C ARG A 293 19.38 -6.87 16.39
N ILE A 294 20.21 -7.85 16.00
CA ILE A 294 20.12 -9.22 16.54
C ILE A 294 20.32 -9.17 18.05
N ILE A 295 21.35 -8.47 18.52
CA ILE A 295 21.64 -8.25 19.93
C ILE A 295 20.48 -7.48 20.61
N GLY A 296 19.99 -6.40 20.01
CA GLY A 296 18.85 -5.64 20.52
C GLY A 296 17.56 -6.46 20.67
N ARG A 297 17.27 -7.37 19.72
CA ARG A 297 16.14 -8.30 19.80
C ARG A 297 16.35 -9.37 20.87
N LEU A 298 17.55 -9.92 20.98
CA LEU A 298 17.91 -10.85 22.07
C LEU A 298 17.76 -10.21 23.46
N HIS A 299 18.02 -8.90 23.57
CA HIS A 299 17.82 -8.15 24.82
C HIS A 299 16.35 -7.75 25.09
N ALA A 300 15.52 -7.60 24.05
CA ALA A 300 14.12 -7.19 24.18
C ALA A 300 13.17 -8.36 24.49
N ASP A 301 13.55 -9.60 24.18
CA ASP A 301 12.84 -10.78 24.66
C ASP A 301 13.14 -10.99 26.16
N GLU A 302 12.21 -10.59 27.03
CA GLU A 302 12.28 -10.71 28.51
C GLU A 302 12.49 -12.16 29.04
N GLN A 303 12.57 -13.16 28.16
CA GLN A 303 13.00 -14.51 28.54
C GLN A 303 14.51 -14.62 28.80
N PHE A 304 15.29 -13.61 28.41
CA PHE A 304 16.71 -13.50 28.74
C PHE A 304 16.90 -12.63 29.98
N ALA A 305 16.59 -13.19 31.16
CA ALA A 305 16.92 -12.56 32.43
C ALA A 305 18.43 -12.21 32.49
N PRO A 306 18.83 -11.09 33.13
CA PRO A 306 20.23 -10.72 33.26
C PRO A 306 21.01 -11.88 33.89
N PHE A 307 22.07 -12.30 33.20
CA PHE A 307 22.96 -13.38 33.61
C PHE A 307 23.37 -13.20 35.07
N ASN A 308 22.87 -14.05 35.97
CA ASN A 308 23.27 -14.09 37.37
C ASN A 308 24.34 -15.19 37.51
N PRO A 309 25.63 -14.84 37.67
CA PRO A 309 26.73 -15.81 37.63
C PRO A 309 26.73 -16.82 38.80
N GLY A 310 25.74 -16.77 39.70
CA GLY A 310 25.61 -17.67 40.86
C GLY A 310 24.83 -18.97 40.64
N ASN A 311 24.12 -19.15 39.52
CA ASN A 311 23.28 -20.35 39.28
C ASN A 311 23.74 -21.13 38.04
N LEU A 312 24.64 -22.09 38.22
CA LEU A 312 25.07 -23.04 37.19
C LEU A 312 24.15 -24.27 37.17
N ILE A 313 23.06 -24.21 36.38
CA ILE A 313 22.26 -25.34 35.87
C ILE A 313 21.87 -25.01 34.40
N PRO A 314 21.85 -25.98 33.45
CA PRO A 314 22.22 -25.72 32.07
C PRO A 314 21.10 -25.10 31.22
N HIS A 315 21.08 -23.78 31.12
CA HIS A 315 20.31 -23.05 30.09
C HIS A 315 21.14 -22.62 28.87
N HIS A 316 22.46 -22.87 28.87
CA HIS A 316 23.35 -22.52 27.76
C HIS A 316 22.94 -23.13 26.40
N PHE A 317 22.33 -24.32 26.41
CA PHE A 317 21.93 -25.01 25.19
C PHE A 317 20.77 -24.33 24.43
N ASN A 318 19.87 -23.62 25.11
CA ASN A 318 18.72 -22.99 24.43
C ASN A 318 19.09 -21.66 23.79
N THR A 319 20.01 -20.90 24.40
CA THR A 319 20.50 -19.63 23.83
C THR A 319 21.40 -19.88 22.63
N GLU A 320 22.33 -20.85 22.72
CA GLU A 320 23.17 -21.25 21.60
C GLU A 320 22.34 -21.84 20.46
N LYS A 321 21.32 -22.66 20.75
CA LYS A 321 20.41 -23.22 19.74
C LYS A 321 19.54 -22.16 19.08
N ALA A 322 19.01 -21.20 19.84
CA ALA A 322 18.22 -20.08 19.27
C ALA A 322 19.09 -19.14 18.43
N ILE A 323 20.33 -18.87 18.86
CA ILE A 323 21.32 -18.14 18.07
C ILE A 323 21.66 -18.94 16.81
N LEU A 324 21.85 -20.26 16.91
CA LEU A 324 22.11 -21.16 15.77
C LEU A 324 20.92 -21.27 14.81
N GLU A 325 19.67 -21.26 15.28
CA GLU A 325 18.46 -21.32 14.43
C GLU A 325 18.26 -20.01 13.66
N ILE A 326 18.39 -18.85 14.34
CA ILE A 326 18.40 -17.53 13.68
C ILE A 326 19.58 -17.45 12.67
N TYR A 327 20.74 -17.98 13.06
CA TYR A 327 21.96 -18.04 12.24
C TYR A 327 21.82 -18.95 11.01
N VAL A 328 21.16 -20.11 11.12
CA VAL A 328 21.00 -21.04 10.00
C VAL A 328 20.05 -20.46 8.96
N ASP A 329 18.96 -19.80 9.38
CA ASP A 329 18.01 -19.19 8.44
C ASP A 329 18.65 -17.99 7.70
N ASP A 330 19.35 -17.10 8.42
CA ASP A 330 19.99 -15.92 7.81
C ASP A 330 21.24 -16.25 6.98
N VAL A 331 22.04 -17.27 7.36
CA VAL A 331 23.20 -17.72 6.57
C VAL A 331 22.75 -18.52 5.35
N THR A 332 21.67 -19.30 5.45
CA THR A 332 21.09 -20.00 4.30
C THR A 332 20.55 -18.98 3.31
N LEU A 333 19.86 -17.95 3.80
CA LEU A 333 19.44 -16.79 3.01
C LEU A 333 20.67 -16.11 2.37
N TYR A 334 21.68 -15.70 3.14
CA TYR A 334 22.87 -15.04 2.58
C TYR A 334 23.62 -15.89 1.52
N LYS A 335 23.65 -17.22 1.68
CA LYS A 335 24.21 -18.18 0.71
C LYS A 335 23.40 -18.28 -0.58
N THR A 336 22.07 -18.18 -0.53
CA THR A 336 21.23 -18.08 -1.74
C THR A 336 21.34 -16.72 -2.40
N LEU A 337 21.64 -15.66 -1.65
CA LEU A 337 21.59 -14.27 -2.14
C LEU A 337 22.91 -13.71 -2.69
N THR A 338 24.06 -14.36 -2.47
CA THR A 338 25.36 -13.83 -2.92
C THR A 338 26.22 -14.87 -3.66
N THR A 339 26.81 -14.47 -4.79
CA THR A 339 27.80 -15.28 -5.53
C THR A 339 29.24 -15.02 -5.05
N ARG A 340 29.43 -14.28 -3.95
CA ARG A 340 30.76 -13.90 -3.47
C ARG A 340 31.38 -15.03 -2.64
N PRO A 341 32.72 -15.20 -2.68
CA PRO A 341 33.39 -16.25 -1.92
C PRO A 341 33.15 -16.05 -0.42
N ILE A 342 32.79 -17.14 0.27
CA ILE A 342 32.55 -17.25 1.73
C ILE A 342 33.75 -16.77 2.58
N PHE A 343 34.92 -16.58 1.95
CA PHE A 343 36.21 -16.36 2.61
C PHE A 343 36.29 -15.12 3.52
N ASP A 344 35.49 -14.07 3.30
CA ASP A 344 35.50 -12.87 4.15
C ASP A 344 34.49 -12.94 5.32
N PHE A 345 33.43 -13.75 5.18
CA PHE A 345 32.35 -13.84 6.16
C PHE A 345 32.73 -14.73 7.36
N THR A 346 33.42 -15.85 7.10
CA THR A 346 33.85 -16.76 8.16
C THR A 346 34.90 -16.12 9.07
N GLU A 347 35.84 -15.36 8.51
CA GLU A 347 36.90 -14.69 9.28
C GLU A 347 36.35 -13.53 10.12
N ALA A 348 35.44 -12.72 9.57
CA ALA A 348 34.73 -11.69 10.33
C ALA A 348 33.91 -12.30 11.50
N MET A 349 33.26 -13.44 11.26
CA MET A 349 32.47 -14.15 12.28
C MET A 349 33.31 -14.83 13.35
N GLU A 350 34.43 -15.47 13.00
CA GLU A 350 35.39 -16.02 13.96
C GLU A 350 35.93 -14.92 14.87
N ARG A 351 36.18 -13.74 14.32
CA ARG A 351 36.67 -12.57 15.06
C ARG A 351 35.62 -12.04 16.04
N ILE A 352 34.35 -11.98 15.63
CA ILE A 352 33.22 -11.55 16.48
C ILE A 352 32.92 -12.59 17.58
N LEU A 353 32.87 -13.89 17.23
CA LEU A 353 32.72 -14.97 18.21
C LEU A 353 33.89 -14.98 19.22
N SER A 354 35.12 -14.73 18.76
CA SER A 354 36.28 -14.57 19.63
C SER A 354 36.14 -13.36 20.58
N GLU A 355 35.55 -12.25 20.15
CA GLU A 355 35.29 -11.10 21.04
C GLU A 355 34.18 -11.39 22.05
N ILE A 356 33.12 -12.09 21.66
CA ILE A 356 32.00 -12.47 22.54
C ILE A 356 32.47 -13.48 23.59
N CYS A 357 33.11 -14.56 23.14
CA CYS A 357 33.68 -15.58 24.03
C CYS A 357 34.81 -15.00 24.88
N GLY A 358 35.61 -14.07 24.34
CA GLY A 358 36.68 -13.38 25.06
C GLY A 358 36.20 -12.38 26.11
N ARG A 359 35.05 -11.72 25.89
CA ARG A 359 34.45 -10.78 26.86
C ARG A 359 33.66 -11.48 27.97
N HIS A 360 33.13 -12.69 27.73
CA HIS A 360 32.39 -13.47 28.73
C HIS A 360 33.19 -14.57 29.44
N ILE A 361 34.41 -14.89 28.98
CA ILE A 361 35.29 -15.83 29.66
C ILE A 361 36.58 -15.10 30.07
N ARG A 362 36.63 -14.59 31.30
CA ARG A 362 37.94 -14.42 31.97
C ARG A 362 38.53 -15.82 32.18
N PRO A 363 39.80 -16.08 31.83
CA PRO A 363 40.32 -17.44 31.83
C PRO A 363 40.51 -17.96 33.27
N GLN A 364 39.66 -18.89 33.68
CA GLN A 364 40.02 -19.92 34.65
C GLN A 364 40.05 -21.28 33.95
N VAL A 365 41.05 -21.51 33.10
CA VAL A 365 41.50 -22.86 32.78
C VAL A 365 43.03 -22.85 32.64
N LYS A 366 43.73 -23.02 33.77
CA LYS A 366 44.97 -23.79 33.76
C LYS A 366 44.57 -25.25 33.95
N ASN A 367 45.15 -26.11 33.12
CA ASN A 367 45.01 -27.56 33.07
C ASN A 367 43.68 -28.04 32.48
N HIS A 368 43.71 -28.42 31.21
CA HIS A 368 43.46 -29.80 30.75
C HIS A 368 43.98 -29.91 29.31
N SER A 369 45.31 -29.96 29.17
CA SER A 369 45.94 -30.44 27.95
C SER A 369 45.92 -31.97 27.99
N LYS A 370 45.12 -32.56 27.09
CA LYS A 370 45.18 -33.93 26.54
C LYS A 370 43.76 -34.44 26.43
N ILE A 371 43.23 -34.37 25.23
CA ILE A 371 42.67 -35.48 24.45
C ILE A 371 42.24 -34.81 23.14
N LEU A 372 42.86 -35.25 22.04
CA LEU A 372 42.44 -35.21 20.63
C LEU A 372 43.68 -35.03 19.74
N ASN A 373 44.26 -36.17 19.38
CA ASN A 373 44.65 -36.52 18.01
C ASN A 373 45.15 -37.97 17.98
N PRO A 374 45.04 -38.68 16.84
CA PRO A 374 44.37 -38.31 15.58
C PRO A 374 42.97 -38.92 15.45
#